data_AF-A0A354GPJ7-F1
#
_entry.id   AF-A0A354GPJ7-F1
#
_cell.length_a   1.000
_cell.length_b   1.000
_cell.length_c   1.000
_cell.angle_alpha   90.00
_cell.angle_beta   90.00
_cell.angle_gamma   90.00
#
_symmetry.space_group_name_H-M   'P 1'
#
loop_
_entity.id
_entity.type
_entity.pdbx_description
1 polymer ?
#
loop_
_entity_poly.entity_id
_entity_poly.type
_entity_poly.pdbx_seq_one_letter_code
_entity_poly.pdbx_strand_id
1 'polypeptide(L)'
;MAAKPESDAKLTRKQLIALLNEDLSREYQAIIAYVVYSQVLKGPQYMNIAAELEVHAAQELQHALLIANQIDYLGGMPTVTPKPVKTSEKAEDMLQFDL
;
A
#
# COMPACT_ATOMS: atom_id res chain seq x y z
N MET A 1 34.39 28.26 14.71
CA MET A 1 34.37 27.21 13.67
C MET A 1 32.92 27.00 13.31
N ALA A 2 32.49 27.40 12.11
CA ALA A 2 31.11 27.23 11.67
C ALA A 2 30.92 25.80 11.18
N ALA A 3 29.89 25.11 11.69
CA ALA A 3 29.49 23.79 11.22
C ALA A 3 29.06 23.88 9.75
N LYS A 4 29.56 22.95 8.94
CA LYS A 4 29.27 22.82 7.51
C LYS A 4 27.84 22.29 7.37
N PRO A 5 27.01 22.79 6.42
CA PRO A 5 25.68 22.26 6.21
C PRO A 5 25.77 20.78 5.78
N GLU A 6 24.98 19.93 6.41
CA GLU A 6 24.83 18.53 6.01
C GLU A 6 24.36 18.46 4.55
N SER A 7 25.07 17.69 3.75
CA SER A 7 24.83 17.57 2.31
C SER A 7 23.47 16.92 2.04
N ASP A 8 22.66 17.53 1.17
CA ASP A 8 21.56 16.87 0.46
C ASP A 8 22.08 15.62 -0.26
N ALA A 9 22.03 14.47 0.39
CA ALA A 9 22.47 13.21 -0.18
C ALA A 9 21.48 12.81 -1.31
N LYS A 10 21.94 12.88 -2.57
CA LYS A 10 21.14 12.48 -3.73
C LYS A 10 20.71 11.01 -3.58
N LEU A 11 19.40 10.76 -3.67
CA LEU A 11 18.81 9.42 -3.67
C LEU A 11 19.44 8.58 -4.79
N THR A 12 20.00 7.43 -4.45
CA THR A 12 20.56 6.50 -5.44
C THR A 12 19.46 5.65 -6.08
N ARG A 13 19.70 5.14 -7.29
CA ARG A 13 18.77 4.21 -7.96
C ARG A 13 18.44 2.99 -7.11
N LYS A 14 19.46 2.41 -6.44
CA LYS A 14 19.27 1.23 -5.58
C LYS A 14 18.34 1.56 -4.39
N GLN A 15 18.48 2.74 -3.80
CA GLN A 15 17.58 3.19 -2.74
C GLN A 15 16.17 3.44 -3.27
N LEU A 16 16.02 4.05 -4.45
CA LEU A 16 14.72 4.24 -5.08
C LEU A 16 14.01 2.90 -5.34
N ILE A 17 14.70 1.91 -5.89
CA ILE A 17 14.14 0.56 -6.10
C ILE A 17 13.71 -0.07 -4.77
N ALA A 18 14.47 0.11 -3.70
CA ALA A 18 14.12 -0.41 -2.38
C ALA A 18 12.85 0.25 -1.84
N LEU A 19 12.73 1.58 -1.97
CA LEU A 19 11.53 2.33 -1.55
C LEU A 19 10.29 1.94 -2.38
N LEU A 20 10.44 1.81 -3.71
CA LEU A 20 9.34 1.36 -4.56
C LEU A 20 8.87 -0.06 -4.20
N ASN A 21 9.77 -0.96 -3.79
CA ASN A 21 9.38 -2.29 -3.31
C ASN A 21 8.68 -2.24 -1.95
N GLU A 22 9.06 -1.32 -1.07
CA GLU A 22 8.36 -1.06 0.17
C GLU A 22 6.93 -0.56 -0.10
N ASP A 23 6.75 0.32 -1.07
CA ASP A 23 5.43 0.84 -1.49
C ASP A 23 4.60 -0.25 -2.16
N LEU A 24 5.18 -1.04 -3.08
CA LEU A 24 4.50 -2.18 -3.71
C LEU A 24 3.98 -3.18 -2.67
N SER A 25 4.73 -3.41 -1.59
CA SER A 25 4.29 -4.28 -0.49
C SER A 25 3.07 -3.71 0.25
N ARG A 26 2.95 -2.37 0.33
CA ARG A 26 1.79 -1.69 0.93
C ARG A 26 0.58 -1.76 0.01
N GLU A 27 0.75 -1.60 -1.30
CA GLU A 27 -0.39 -1.75 -2.22
C GLU A 27 -0.97 -3.16 -2.17
N TYR A 28 -0.12 -4.20 -2.10
CA TYR A 28 -0.63 -5.55 -1.90
C TYR A 28 -1.35 -5.75 -0.56
N GLN A 29 -0.85 -5.12 0.51
CA GLN A 29 -1.54 -5.14 1.80
C GLN A 29 -2.92 -4.47 1.70
N ALA A 30 -3.00 -3.30 1.05
CA ALA A 30 -4.24 -2.56 0.85
C ALA A 30 -5.24 -3.34 0.00
N ILE A 31 -4.81 -3.93 -1.12
CA ILE A 31 -5.64 -4.81 -1.95
C ILE A 31 -6.26 -5.93 -1.10
N ILE A 32 -5.44 -6.65 -0.33
CA ILE A 32 -5.93 -7.76 0.51
C ILE A 32 -6.88 -7.22 1.59
N ALA A 33 -6.53 -6.11 2.25
CA ALA A 33 -7.36 -5.50 3.29
C ALA A 33 -8.74 -5.10 2.75
N TYR A 34 -8.79 -4.36 1.63
CA TYR A 34 -10.02 -3.85 1.04
C TYR A 34 -10.91 -4.95 0.47
N VAL A 35 -10.30 -5.97 -0.15
CA VAL A 35 -11.03 -7.17 -0.57
C VAL A 35 -11.64 -7.85 0.65
N VAL A 36 -10.91 -8.04 1.75
CA VAL A 36 -11.49 -8.72 2.92
C VAL A 36 -12.56 -7.85 3.59
N TYR A 37 -12.26 -6.59 3.86
CA TYR A 37 -13.13 -5.66 4.60
C TYR A 37 -14.44 -5.41 3.87
N SER A 38 -14.42 -5.20 2.56
CA SER A 38 -15.65 -5.05 1.74
C SER A 38 -16.62 -6.22 1.91
N GLN A 39 -16.10 -7.44 2.10
CA GLN A 39 -16.95 -8.64 2.22
C GLN A 39 -17.41 -8.93 3.66
N VAL A 40 -16.67 -8.48 4.67
CA VAL A 40 -16.97 -8.79 6.09
C VAL A 40 -17.68 -7.65 6.83
N LEU A 41 -17.67 -6.43 6.30
CA LEU A 41 -18.43 -5.29 6.85
C LEU A 41 -19.93 -5.49 6.61
N LYS A 42 -20.64 -5.92 7.66
CA LYS A 42 -22.07 -6.26 7.60
C LYS A 42 -22.94 -5.20 8.26
N GLY A 43 -24.05 -4.88 7.62
CA GLY A 43 -25.08 -3.97 8.14
C GLY A 43 -25.35 -2.81 7.19
N PRO A 44 -26.58 -2.26 7.19
CA PRO A 44 -26.96 -1.20 6.25
C PRO A 44 -26.04 0.03 6.29
N GLN A 45 -25.47 0.33 7.45
CA GLN A 45 -24.58 1.47 7.65
C GLN A 45 -23.22 1.33 6.95
N TYR A 46 -22.77 0.12 6.62
CA TYR A 46 -21.47 -0.09 5.97
C TYR A 46 -21.57 -0.41 4.48
N MET A 47 -22.78 -0.58 3.92
CA MET A 47 -22.92 -1.02 2.51
C MET A 47 -22.25 -0.07 1.51
N ASN A 48 -22.39 1.24 1.72
CA ASN A 48 -21.71 2.23 0.87
C ASN A 48 -20.19 2.16 1.04
N ILE A 49 -19.71 1.96 2.27
CA ILE A 49 -18.28 1.85 2.56
C ILE A 49 -17.70 0.59 1.91
N ALA A 50 -18.40 -0.55 2.02
CA ALA A 50 -18.00 -1.80 1.38
C ALA A 50 -17.87 -1.65 -0.14
N ALA A 51 -18.82 -0.96 -0.80
CA ALA A 51 -18.75 -0.68 -2.22
C ALA A 51 -17.56 0.22 -2.59
N GLU A 52 -17.28 1.26 -1.82
CA GLU A 52 -16.09 2.11 -2.02
C GLU A 52 -14.79 1.33 -1.84
N LEU A 53 -14.72 0.42 -0.86
CA LEU A 53 -13.54 -0.43 -0.65
C LEU A 53 -13.26 -1.36 -1.85
N GLU A 54 -14.29 -1.87 -2.54
CA GLU A 54 -14.09 -2.62 -3.78
C GLU A 54 -13.48 -1.75 -4.89
N VAL A 55 -13.90 -0.48 -4.98
CA VAL A 55 -13.31 0.50 -5.91
C VAL A 55 -11.85 0.78 -5.56
N HIS A 56 -11.55 1.00 -4.28
CA HIS A 56 -10.18 1.22 -3.82
C HIS A 56 -9.29 0.00 -4.09
N ALA A 57 -9.77 -1.22 -3.84
CA ALA A 57 -9.01 -2.45 -4.16
C ALA A 57 -8.59 -2.50 -5.64
N ALA A 58 -9.48 -2.08 -6.55
CA ALA A 58 -9.17 -1.99 -7.97
C ALA A 58 -8.16 -0.87 -8.30
N GLN A 59 -8.22 0.27 -7.61
CA GLN A 59 -7.26 1.36 -7.74
C GLN A 59 -5.87 0.94 -7.25
N GLU A 60 -5.77 0.28 -6.10
CA GLU A 60 -4.49 -0.21 -5.59
C GLU A 60 -3.86 -1.28 -6.48
N LEU A 61 -4.68 -2.07 -7.18
CA LEU A 61 -4.15 -2.95 -8.24
C LEU A 61 -3.52 -2.14 -9.39
N GLN A 62 -4.12 -1.02 -9.80
CA GLN A 62 -3.50 -0.14 -10.81
C GLN A 62 -2.19 0.46 -10.29
N HIS A 63 -2.14 0.90 -9.03
CA HIS A 63 -0.92 1.40 -8.41
C HIS A 63 0.18 0.33 -8.38
N ALA A 64 -0.16 -0.89 -7.93
CA ALA A 64 0.77 -2.01 -7.89
C ALA A 64 1.35 -2.36 -9.28
N LEU A 65 0.53 -2.34 -10.33
CA LEU A 65 0.99 -2.57 -11.71
C LEU A 65 1.98 -1.50 -12.17
N LEU A 66 1.69 -0.22 -11.88
CA LEU A 66 2.57 0.90 -12.21
C LEU A 66 3.91 0.81 -11.46
N ILE A 67 3.87 0.56 -10.16
CA ILE A 67 5.07 0.46 -9.33
C ILE A 67 5.92 -0.74 -9.74
N ALA A 68 5.31 -1.91 -9.99
CA ALA A 68 6.03 -3.10 -10.44
C ALA A 68 6.73 -2.85 -11.79
N ASN A 69 6.03 -2.20 -12.74
CA ASN A 69 6.63 -1.81 -14.02
C ASN A 69 7.81 -0.84 -13.83
N GLN A 70 7.67 0.13 -12.92
CA GLN A 70 8.72 1.11 -12.63
C GLN A 70 9.95 0.45 -11.98
N ILE A 71 9.77 -0.54 -11.11
CA ILE A 71 10.85 -1.33 -10.50
C ILE A 71 11.62 -2.09 -11.58
N ASP A 72 10.91 -2.81 -12.47
CA ASP A 72 11.49 -3.56 -13.57
C ASP A 72 12.26 -2.65 -14.54
N TYR A 73 11.66 -1.51 -14.93
CA TYR A 73 12.30 -0.51 -15.76
C TYR A 73 13.64 0.00 -15.18
N LEU A 74 13.74 0.12 -13.85
CA LEU A 74 14.96 0.52 -13.16
C LEU A 74 15.98 -0.63 -13.00
N GLY A 75 15.65 -1.85 -13.45
CA GLY A 75 16.46 -3.06 -13.37
C GLY A 75 16.36 -3.79 -12.02
N GLY A 76 15.31 -3.54 -11.24
CA GLY A 76 15.02 -4.26 -10.00
C GLY A 76 14.03 -5.41 -10.22
N MET A 77 13.96 -6.34 -9.26
CA MET A 77 12.90 -7.35 -9.22
C MET A 77 11.76 -6.85 -8.33
N PRO A 78 10.51 -6.76 -8.82
CA PRO A 78 9.36 -6.44 -7.97
C PRO A 78 9.16 -7.48 -6.88
N THR A 79 8.88 -7.03 -5.67
CA THR A 79 8.50 -7.89 -4.55
C THR A 79 7.19 -8.60 -4.85
N VAL A 80 7.00 -9.76 -4.23
CA VAL A 80 5.76 -10.55 -4.27
C VAL A 80 5.15 -10.72 -2.88
N THR A 81 5.73 -10.06 -1.87
CA THR A 81 5.31 -10.22 -0.46
C THR A 81 4.57 -8.98 0.01
N PRO A 82 3.31 -9.09 0.48
CA PRO A 82 2.58 -7.97 1.05
C PRO A 82 3.10 -7.63 2.46
N LYS A 83 2.82 -6.41 2.92
CA LYS A 83 2.88 -6.11 4.36
C LYS A 83 1.77 -6.85 5.11
N PRO A 84 1.90 -7.10 6.43
CA PRO A 84 0.91 -7.83 7.21
C PRO A 84 -0.45 -7.12 7.24
N VAL A 85 -1.53 -7.84 6.93
CA VAL A 85 -2.90 -7.31 7.02
C VAL A 85 -3.44 -7.53 8.43
N LYS A 86 -3.96 -6.48 9.07
CA LYS A 86 -4.64 -6.58 10.37
C LYS A 86 -6.11 -6.92 10.16
N THR A 87 -6.74 -7.57 11.13
CA THR A 87 -8.17 -7.89 11.11
C THR A 87 -8.76 -7.76 12.50
N SER A 88 -10.08 -7.57 12.60
CA SER A 88 -10.83 -7.58 13.86
C SER A 88 -12.21 -8.21 13.65
N GLU A 89 -12.83 -8.68 14.72
CA GLU A 89 -14.25 -9.06 14.71
C GLU A 89 -15.18 -7.84 14.69
N LYS A 90 -14.65 -6.64 15.01
CA LYS A 90 -15.39 -5.37 15.00
C LYS A 90 -15.14 -4.61 13.70
N ALA A 91 -16.23 -4.19 13.07
CA ALA A 91 -16.22 -3.41 11.84
C ALA A 91 -15.46 -2.08 12.00
N GLU A 92 -15.65 -1.41 13.14
CA GLU A 92 -15.03 -0.12 13.45
C GLU A 92 -13.52 -0.22 13.52
N ASP A 93 -12.99 -1.27 14.15
CA ASP A 93 -11.55 -1.49 14.27
C ASP A 93 -10.90 -1.70 12.89
N MET A 94 -11.58 -2.44 11.99
CA MET A 94 -11.09 -2.67 10.63
C MET A 94 -11.02 -1.36 9.83
N LEU A 95 -12.02 -0.48 9.96
CA LEU A 95 -12.01 0.83 9.31
C LEU A 95 -10.95 1.76 9.89
N GLN A 96 -10.60 1.63 11.16
CA GLN A 96 -9.52 2.41 11.77
C GLN A 96 -8.12 1.92 11.35
N PHE A 97 -7.97 0.67 10.93
CA PHE A 97 -6.69 0.18 10.40
C PHE A 97 -6.35 0.75 9.02
N ASP A 98 -7.32 1.38 8.37
CA ASP A 98 -7.22 2.03 7.06
C ASP A 98 -6.95 3.55 7.13
N LEU A 99 -7.16 4.18 8.30
CA LEU A 99 -6.94 5.61 8.54
C LEU A 99 -5.49 5.92 8.97
#